data_AF-A0A9Q1UXJ5-F1
#
_entry.id   AF-A0A9Q1UXJ5-F1
#
_cell.length_a   1.000
_cell.length_b   1.000
_cell.length_c   1.000
_cell.angle_alpha   90.00
_cell.angle_beta   90.00
_cell.angle_gamma   90.00
#
_symmetry.space_group_name_H-M   'P 1'
#
loop_
_entity.id
_entity.type
_entity.pdbx_description
1 polymer ?
#
loop_
_entity_poly.entity_id
_entity_poly.type
_entity_poly.pdbx_seq_one_letter_code
_entity_poly.pdbx_strand_id
1 'polypeptide(L)'
;MSNELKTLNSKELTIDSRDVAEMMDILHSDVLKKLDGTYHKDGRVKQVGIIPTLTKGNFPLSKYFIESTYKDKSGKENKCYLLTKMGN
;
A
#
# COMPACT_ATOMS: atom_id res chain seq x y z
N MET A 1 -19.28 16.62 -32.65
CA MET A 1 -18.42 15.53 -32.13
C MET A 1 -17.24 16.16 -31.41
N SER A 2 -17.49 16.74 -30.23
CA SER A 2 -16.45 17.36 -29.41
C SER A 2 -16.06 16.35 -28.35
N ASN A 3 -14.88 15.74 -28.47
CA ASN A 3 -14.34 14.91 -27.41
C ASN A 3 -13.89 15.84 -26.28
N GLU A 4 -14.66 15.88 -25.20
CA GLU A 4 -14.26 16.54 -23.96
C GLU A 4 -13.09 15.77 -23.33
N LEU A 5 -11.92 16.40 -23.34
CA LEU A 5 -10.81 16.03 -22.47
C LEU A 5 -11.26 16.27 -21.02
N LYS A 6 -11.72 15.20 -20.35
CA LYS A 6 -11.89 15.21 -18.89
C LYS A 6 -10.52 15.31 -18.25
N THR A 7 -10.13 16.52 -17.85
CA THR A 7 -9.06 16.74 -16.88
C THR A 7 -9.42 16.01 -15.59
N LEU A 8 -8.92 14.80 -15.40
CA LEU A 8 -8.95 14.09 -14.13
C LEU A 8 -7.98 14.82 -13.21
N ASN A 9 -8.56 15.71 -12.39
CA ASN A 9 -8.02 16.41 -11.24
C ASN A 9 -6.69 15.88 -10.68
N SER A 10 -5.87 16.83 -10.21
CA SER A 10 -4.75 16.77 -9.26
C SER A 10 -4.88 15.75 -8.11
N LYS A 11 -5.02 14.47 -8.44
CA LYS A 11 -5.10 13.35 -7.52
C LYS A 11 -3.71 12.74 -7.54
N GLU A 12 -3.04 12.81 -6.40
CA GLU A 12 -1.72 12.21 -6.21
C GLU A 12 -1.67 10.83 -6.86
N LEU A 13 -0.75 10.68 -7.82
CA LEU A 13 -0.61 9.48 -8.61
C LEU A 13 -0.16 8.36 -7.70
N THR A 14 -1.15 7.59 -7.25
CA THR A 14 -0.99 6.46 -6.33
C THR A 14 -1.34 5.17 -7.03
N ILE A 15 -0.66 4.10 -6.62
CA ILE A 15 -0.96 2.72 -7.01
C ILE A 15 -1.44 1.96 -5.77
N ASP A 16 -2.48 1.14 -5.91
CA ASP A 16 -2.93 0.29 -4.81
C ASP A 16 -1.93 -0.86 -4.63
N SER A 17 -1.63 -1.19 -3.38
CA SER A 17 -0.87 -2.38 -3.01
C SER A 17 -1.36 -3.69 -3.65
N ARG A 18 -2.64 -3.76 -4.04
CA ARG A 18 -3.22 -4.88 -4.82
C ARG A 18 -2.69 -4.90 -6.25
N ASP A 19 -2.69 -3.75 -6.92
CA ASP A 19 -2.15 -3.61 -8.27
C ASP A 19 -0.64 -3.91 -8.27
N VAL A 20 0.08 -3.49 -7.22
CA VAL A 20 1.50 -3.86 -7.03
C VAL A 20 1.67 -5.37 -6.91
N ALA A 21 0.77 -6.05 -6.20
CA ALA A 21 0.80 -7.50 -6.07
C ALA A 21 0.59 -8.19 -7.43
N GLU A 22 -0.37 -7.71 -8.21
CA GLU A 22 -0.64 -8.19 -9.58
C GLU A 22 0.56 -7.98 -10.50
N MET A 23 1.19 -6.79 -10.47
CA MET A 23 2.39 -6.48 -11.26
C MET A 23 3.60 -7.35 -10.89
N MET A 24 3.68 -7.77 -9.63
CA MET A 24 4.76 -8.61 -9.11
C MET A 24 4.46 -10.11 -9.19
N ASP A 25 3.26 -10.49 -9.66
CA ASP A 25 2.76 -11.87 -9.66
C ASP A 25 2.86 -12.55 -8.28
N ILE A 26 2.49 -11.81 -7.22
CA ILE A 26 2.44 -12.32 -5.84
C ILE A 26 1.09 -12.02 -5.19
N LEU A 27 0.79 -12.71 -4.10
CA LEU A 27 -0.44 -12.46 -3.34
C LEU A 27 -0.38 -11.09 -2.66
N HIS A 28 -1.51 -10.38 -2.63
CA HIS A 28 -1.63 -9.11 -1.89
C HIS A 28 -1.22 -9.25 -0.41
N SER A 29 -1.53 -10.41 0.20
CA SER A 29 -1.11 -10.69 1.57
C SER A 29 0.41 -10.71 1.77
N ASP A 30 1.17 -11.08 0.74
CA ASP A 30 2.64 -11.10 0.81
C ASP A 30 3.23 -9.70 0.63
N VAL A 31 2.58 -8.83 -0.15
CA VAL A 31 2.90 -7.39 -0.18
C VAL A 31 2.70 -6.78 1.20
N LEU A 32 1.56 -7.03 1.85
CA LEU A 32 1.29 -6.51 3.20
C LEU A 32 2.33 -7.02 4.22
N LYS A 33 2.70 -8.31 4.18
CA LYS A 33 3.76 -8.85 5.05
C LYS A 33 5.13 -8.19 4.81
N LYS A 34 5.46 -7.84 3.57
CA LYS A 34 6.70 -7.12 3.24
C LYS A 34 6.67 -5.68 3.75
N LEU A 35 5.51 -5.02 3.69
CA LEU A 35 5.34 -3.65 4.19
C LEU A 35 5.34 -3.59 5.72
N ASP A 36 4.45 -4.35 6.38
CA ASP A 36 4.22 -4.31 7.82
C ASP A 36 5.23 -5.14 8.63
N GLY A 37 5.75 -6.21 8.02
CA GLY A 37 6.51 -7.24 8.71
C GLY A 37 5.63 -8.41 9.15
N THR A 38 6.24 -9.38 9.82
CA THR A 38 5.55 -10.55 10.38
C THR A 38 6.02 -10.85 11.80
N TYR A 39 5.12 -11.44 12.57
CA TYR A 39 5.33 -11.76 13.99
C TYR A 39 5.11 -13.26 14.23
N HIS A 40 5.87 -13.81 15.16
CA HIS A 40 5.62 -15.13 15.71
C HIS A 40 4.38 -15.09 16.62
N LYS A 41 3.83 -16.28 16.95
CA LYS A 41 2.67 -16.40 17.84
C LYS A 41 2.93 -15.85 19.26
N ASP A 42 4.19 -15.82 19.68
CA ASP A 42 4.65 -15.27 20.96
C ASP A 42 4.88 -13.73 20.91
N GLY A 43 4.55 -13.08 19.79
CA GLY A 43 4.70 -11.65 19.59
C GLY A 43 6.09 -11.19 19.17
N ARG A 44 7.08 -12.08 19.08
CA ARG A 44 8.43 -11.72 18.60
C ARG A 44 8.40 -11.42 17.10
N VAL A 45 9.17 -10.43 16.67
CA VAL A 45 9.31 -10.11 15.24
C VAL A 45 9.98 -11.28 14.52
N LYS A 46 9.29 -11.86 13.54
CA LYS A 46 9.85 -12.87 12.63
C LYS A 46 10.59 -12.21 11.48
N GLN A 47 10.00 -11.14 10.93
CA GLN A 47 10.58 -10.35 9.85
C GLN A 47 10.16 -8.89 10.04
N VAL A 48 11.14 -7.99 10.05
CA VAL A 48 10.88 -6.54 10.07
C VAL A 48 10.39 -6.11 8.69
N GLY A 49 9.29 -5.37 8.62
CA GLY A 49 8.75 -4.81 7.37
C GLY A 49 9.49 -3.57 6.89
N ILE A 50 9.18 -3.13 5.67
CA ILE A 50 9.70 -1.90 5.07
C ILE A 50 9.28 -0.68 5.91
N ILE A 51 7.99 -0.57 6.25
CA ILE A 51 7.44 0.54 7.03
C ILE A 51 8.18 0.69 8.36
N PRO A 52 8.23 -0.31 9.27
CA PRO A 52 8.93 -0.14 10.55
C PRO A 52 10.44 0.11 10.39
N THR A 53 11.08 -0.43 9.35
CA THR A 53 12.50 -0.15 9.07
C THR A 53 12.72 1.33 8.72
N LEU A 54 11.88 1.88 7.85
CA LEU A 54 11.93 3.28 7.45
C LEU A 54 11.49 4.23 8.57
N THR A 55 10.51 3.83 9.40
CA THR A 55 10.12 4.59 10.61
C THR A 55 11.31 4.79 11.53
N LYS A 56 12.11 3.73 11.76
CA LYS A 56 13.31 3.80 12.61
C LYS A 56 14.36 4.78 12.06
N GLY A 57 14.37 4.99 10.74
CA GLY A 57 15.23 5.97 10.06
C GLY A 57 14.65 7.38 9.99
N ASN A 58 13.55 7.70 10.69
CA ASN A 58 12.84 8.98 10.60
C ASN A 58 12.38 9.35 9.17
N PHE A 59 12.07 8.36 8.35
CA PHE A 59 11.59 8.58 6.99
C PHE A 59 10.12 9.02 6.99
N PRO A 60 9.70 9.99 6.15
CA PRO A 60 8.34 10.52 6.13
C PRO A 60 7.37 9.56 5.40
N LEU A 61 7.04 8.44 6.04
CA LEU A 61 6.27 7.35 5.47
C LEU A 61 4.88 7.74 4.98
N SER A 62 4.20 8.65 5.67
CA SER A 62 2.86 9.12 5.28
C SER A 62 2.85 9.79 3.90
N LYS A 63 4.00 10.24 3.40
CA LYS A 63 4.13 10.73 2.03
C LYS A 63 4.12 9.60 1.01
N TYR A 64 4.62 8.41 1.36
CA TYR A 64 4.89 7.30 0.43
C TYR A 64 3.91 6.15 0.55
N PHE A 65 3.44 5.85 1.76
CA PHE A 65 2.55 4.74 2.08
C PHE A 65 1.36 5.29 2.86
N ILE A 66 0.24 5.45 2.18
CA ILE A 66 -1.00 5.94 2.77
C ILE A 66 -1.86 4.72 3.10
N GLU A 67 -2.23 4.55 4.37
CA GLU A 67 -3.14 3.49 4.77
C GLU A 67 -4.51 3.68 4.11
N SER A 68 -5.04 2.58 3.58
CA SER A 68 -6.35 2.57 2.92
C SER A 68 -7.03 1.22 3.14
N THR A 69 -8.26 1.11 2.67
CA THR A 69 -9.04 -0.11 2.75
C THR A 69 -9.79 -0.35 1.45
N TYR A 70 -10.13 -1.61 1.20
CA TYR A 70 -11.02 -2.00 0.12
C TYR A 70 -12.04 -3.01 0.62
N LYS A 71 -13.21 -3.05 -0.01
CA LYS A 71 -14.21 -4.09 0.21
C LYS A 71 -14.01 -5.20 -0.82
N ASP A 72 -13.94 -6.43 -0.34
CA ASP A 72 -13.95 -7.59 -1.23
C ASP A 72 -15.38 -7.96 -1.67
N LYS A 73 -15.50 -9.02 -2.48
CA LYS A 73 -16.79 -9.52 -2.98
C LYS A 73 -17.74 -10.01 -1.87
N SER A 74 -17.21 -10.32 -0.68
CA SER A 74 -18.01 -10.68 0.50
C SER A 74 -18.49 -9.46 1.29
N GLY A 75 -18.06 -8.26 0.90
CA GLY A 75 -18.33 -7.00 1.60
C GLY A 75 -17.41 -6.74 2.80
N LYS A 76 -16.45 -7.65 3.06
CA LYS A 76 -15.47 -7.49 4.13
C LYS A 76 -14.48 -6.40 3.75
N GLU A 77 -14.22 -5.50 4.70
CA GLU A 77 -13.19 -4.49 4.60
C GLU A 77 -11.81 -5.10 4.90
N ASN A 78 -10.88 -4.93 3.97
CA ASN A 78 -9.52 -5.45 4.05
C ASN A 78 -8.54 -4.29 3.90
N LYS A 79 -7.43 -4.38 4.66
CA LYS A 79 -6.35 -3.39 4.64
C LYS A 79 -5.67 -3.36 3.27
N CYS A 80 -5.37 -2.17 2.77
CA CYS A 80 -4.46 -1.95 1.65
C CYS A 80 -3.61 -0.69 1.90
N TYR A 81 -2.66 -0.44 1.00
CA TYR A 81 -1.87 0.78 0.99
C TYR A 81 -2.00 1.46 -0.38
N LEU A 82 -2.06 2.77 -0.39
CA LEU A 82 -1.85 3.59 -1.59
C LEU A 82 -0.39 4.04 -1.58
N LEU A 83 0.35 3.66 -2.63
CA LEU A 83 1.77 3.96 -2.76
C LEU A 83 1.95 5.14 -3.70
N THR A 84 2.65 6.18 -3.26
CA THR A 84 2.94 7.36 -4.09
C THR A 84 4.28 7.21 -4.81
N LYS A 85 4.45 7.87 -5.96
CA LYS A 85 5.69 7.81 -6.75
C LYS A 85 6.84 8.62 -6.14
N MET A 86 6.56 9.79 -5.57
CA MET A 86 7.58 10.76 -5.13
C MET A 86 7.37 11.27 -3.70
N GLY A 87 6.38 10.75 -2.98
CA GLY A 87 5.89 11.42 -1.78
C GLY A 87 4.94 12.57 -2.11
N ASN A 88 3.92 12.77 -1.29
CA ASN A 88 3.06 13.96 -1.34
C ASN A 88 3.65 15.13 -0.54
#